data_AF-A0A920N8G4-F1
#
_entry.id   AF-A0A920N8G4-F1
#
_cell.length_a   1.000
_cell.length_b   1.000
_cell.length_c   1.000
_cell.angle_alpha   90.00
_cell.angle_beta   90.00
_cell.angle_gamma   90.00
#
_symmetry.space_group_name_H-M   'P 1'
#
loop_
_entity.id
_entity.type
_entity.pdbx_description
1 polymer ?
#
loop_
_entity_poly.entity_id
_entity_poly.type
_entity_poly.pdbx_seq_one_letter_code
_entity_poly.pdbx_strand_id
1 'polypeptide(L)'
;MIWKGTQKEDNKEGQIQILDSFIVQGVDGICLAPIDREAMIPVVSRAKDRKIPTVVFDSGLADETSYVSYVATDNYKGGVMAAQRMAQILDGTGNVIMLRYQAGARAPRTARRGSSKHSPRNSPGSRFSRRTNEPPPTSTRPS
;
A
#
# COMPACT_ATOMS: atom_id res chain seq x y z
N MET A 1 -11.14 -15.26 -21.10
CA MET A 1 -10.49 -14.37 -20.11
C MET A 1 -10.18 -13.05 -20.78
N ILE A 2 -10.72 -11.94 -20.30
CA ILE A 2 -10.52 -10.59 -20.86
C ILE A 2 -9.66 -9.80 -19.87
N TRP A 3 -8.60 -9.14 -20.36
CA TRP A 3 -7.73 -8.30 -19.54
C TRP A 3 -7.77 -6.86 -20.04
N LYS A 4 -7.95 -5.91 -19.12
CA LYS A 4 -7.90 -4.47 -19.38
C LYS A 4 -7.20 -3.78 -18.23
N GLY A 5 -6.28 -2.88 -18.56
CA GLY A 5 -5.58 -2.00 -17.62
C GLY A 5 -5.64 -0.55 -18.10
N THR A 6 -5.37 0.37 -17.19
CA THR A 6 -5.23 1.79 -17.52
C THR A 6 -3.91 2.04 -18.25
N GLN A 7 -3.85 3.10 -19.07
CA GLN A 7 -2.59 3.49 -19.73
C GLN A 7 -1.57 4.09 -18.75
N LYS A 8 -2.04 4.60 -17.60
CA LYS A 8 -1.22 5.16 -16.53
C LYS A 8 -1.55 4.49 -15.20
N GLU A 9 -0.50 4.25 -14.42
CA GLU A 9 -0.54 3.59 -13.10
C GLU A 9 -1.20 4.44 -12.01
N ASP A 10 -1.53 5.71 -12.28
CA ASP A 10 -2.19 6.63 -11.35
C ASP A 10 -3.63 7.00 -11.76
N ASN A 11 -4.12 6.45 -12.86
CA ASN A 11 -5.45 6.75 -13.40
C ASN A 11 -6.57 5.96 -12.70
N LYS A 12 -7.01 6.46 -11.54
CA LYS A 12 -8.07 5.85 -10.74
C LYS A 12 -9.40 5.79 -11.48
N GLU A 13 -9.78 6.88 -12.14
CA GLU A 13 -11.03 7.00 -12.87
C GLU A 13 -11.11 5.99 -14.02
N GLY A 14 -9.99 5.78 -14.73
CA GLY A 14 -9.90 4.79 -15.79
C GLY A 14 -10.09 3.36 -15.29
N GLN A 15 -9.53 3.01 -14.13
CA GLN A 15 -9.72 1.67 -13.55
C GLN A 15 -11.19 1.44 -13.15
N ILE A 16 -11.85 2.47 -12.61
CA ILE A 16 -13.30 2.42 -12.31
C ILE A 16 -14.11 2.18 -13.58
N GLN A 17 -13.85 2.92 -14.66
CA GLN A 17 -14.56 2.76 -15.93
C GLN A 17 -14.39 1.34 -16.52
N ILE A 18 -13.20 0.76 -16.40
CA ILE A 18 -12.96 -0.62 -16.82
C ILE A 18 -13.85 -1.59 -16.03
N LEU A 19 -13.91 -1.45 -14.70
CA LEU A 19 -14.74 -2.30 -13.86
C LEU A 19 -16.23 -2.12 -14.16
N ASP A 20 -16.72 -0.89 -14.29
CA ASP A 20 -18.11 -0.64 -14.68
C ASP A 20 -18.44 -1.29 -16.02
N SER A 21 -17.50 -1.28 -16.99
CA SER A 21 -17.70 -1.96 -18.27
C SER A 21 -17.84 -3.47 -18.11
N PHE A 22 -17.10 -4.10 -17.20
CA PHE A 22 -17.21 -5.53 -16.91
C PHE A 22 -18.51 -5.87 -16.18
N ILE A 23 -18.95 -5.00 -15.27
CA ILE A 23 -20.25 -5.13 -14.60
C ILE A 23 -21.38 -5.05 -15.62
N VAL A 24 -21.34 -4.10 -16.55
CA VAL A 24 -22.35 -3.95 -17.62
C VAL A 24 -22.34 -5.15 -18.56
N GLN A 25 -21.16 -5.68 -18.90
CA GLN A 25 -21.03 -6.89 -19.71
C GLN A 25 -21.52 -8.16 -19.00
N GLY A 26 -21.73 -8.13 -17.69
CA GLY A 26 -22.19 -9.28 -16.92
C GLY A 26 -21.16 -10.41 -16.87
N VAL A 27 -19.87 -10.08 -16.72
CA VAL A 27 -18.81 -11.10 -16.61
C VAL A 27 -19.03 -12.02 -15.41
N ASP A 28 -18.55 -13.26 -15.49
CA ASP A 28 -18.71 -14.25 -14.42
C ASP A 28 -17.88 -13.96 -13.16
N GLY A 29 -16.88 -13.07 -13.25
CA GLY A 29 -16.01 -12.69 -12.13
C GLY A 29 -14.94 -11.68 -12.51
N ILE A 30 -14.35 -11.04 -11.51
CA ILE A 30 -13.34 -9.98 -11.66
C ILE A 30 -12.11 -10.30 -10.79
N CYS A 31 -10.92 -10.19 -11.36
CA CYS A 31 -9.65 -10.18 -10.62
C CYS A 31 -9.09 -8.75 -10.64
N LEU A 32 -8.89 -8.15 -9.45
CA LEU A 32 -8.55 -6.73 -9.31
C LEU A 32 -7.28 -6.53 -8.47
N ALA A 33 -6.31 -5.80 -9.03
CA ALA A 33 -5.28 -5.11 -8.26
C ALA A 33 -5.69 -3.62 -8.14
N PRO A 34 -6.23 -3.18 -7.00
CA PRO A 34 -6.78 -1.86 -6.85
C PRO A 34 -5.66 -0.82 -6.75
N ILE A 35 -5.78 0.19 -7.61
CA ILE A 35 -4.89 1.36 -7.64
C ILE A 35 -5.01 2.24 -6.40
N ASP A 36 -6.22 2.27 -5.81
CA ASP A 36 -6.56 3.06 -4.63
C ASP A 36 -7.49 2.24 -3.74
N ARG A 37 -7.15 2.16 -2.46
CA ARG A 37 -7.81 1.25 -1.52
C ARG A 37 -9.17 1.74 -1.04
N GLU A 38 -9.45 3.05 -1.13
CA GLU A 38 -10.72 3.65 -0.72
C GLU A 38 -11.60 3.92 -1.95
N ALA A 39 -11.02 4.50 -3.01
CA ALA A 39 -11.78 4.91 -4.19
C ALA A 39 -12.35 3.73 -5.00
N MET A 40 -11.75 2.54 -4.90
CA MET A 40 -12.25 1.35 -5.60
C MET A 40 -13.41 0.66 -4.87
N ILE A 41 -13.68 0.98 -3.60
CA ILE A 41 -14.72 0.30 -2.81
C ILE A 41 -16.11 0.42 -3.47
N PRO A 42 -16.58 1.61 -3.91
CA PRO A 42 -17.93 1.73 -4.46
C PRO A 42 -18.16 0.87 -5.71
N VAL A 43 -17.16 0.72 -6.59
CA VAL A 43 -17.31 -0.06 -7.82
C VAL A 43 -17.25 -1.57 -7.55
N VAL A 44 -16.44 -2.01 -6.58
CA VAL A 44 -16.40 -3.41 -6.16
C VAL A 44 -17.71 -3.80 -5.45
N SER A 45 -18.29 -2.91 -4.65
CA SER A 45 -19.62 -3.12 -4.07
C SER A 45 -20.70 -3.25 -5.14
N ARG A 46 -20.67 -2.44 -6.20
CA ARG A 46 -21.61 -2.60 -7.34
C ARG A 46 -21.46 -3.96 -8.03
N ALA A 47 -20.24 -4.46 -8.21
CA ALA A 47 -20.01 -5.80 -8.77
C ALA A 47 -20.61 -6.88 -7.85
N LYS A 48 -20.41 -6.78 -6.54
CA LYS A 48 -21.01 -7.67 -5.54
C LYS A 48 -22.54 -7.63 -5.58
N ASP A 49 -23.15 -6.46 -5.66
CA ASP A 49 -24.61 -6.31 -5.75
C ASP A 49 -25.19 -6.94 -7.03
N ARG A 50 -24.39 -6.97 -8.10
CA ARG A 50 -24.68 -7.68 -9.36
C ARG A 50 -24.33 -9.17 -9.33
N LYS A 51 -23.92 -9.69 -8.16
CA LYS A 51 -23.49 -11.08 -7.94
C LYS A 51 -22.26 -11.49 -8.76
N ILE A 52 -21.40 -10.52 -9.11
CA ILE A 52 -20.14 -10.76 -9.80
C ILE A 52 -19.04 -10.90 -8.73
N PRO A 53 -18.49 -12.10 -8.48
CA PRO A 53 -17.45 -12.29 -7.48
C PRO A 53 -16.17 -11.55 -7.88
N THR A 54 -15.60 -10.81 -6.93
CA THR A 54 -14.34 -10.08 -7.12
C THR A 54 -13.24 -10.65 -6.22
N VAL A 55 -12.12 -11.07 -6.82
CA VAL A 55 -10.88 -11.44 -6.11
C VAL A 55 -9.93 -10.25 -6.16
N VAL A 56 -9.45 -9.81 -5.00
CA VAL A 56 -8.49 -8.71 -4.88
C VAL A 56 -7.08 -9.29 -4.74
N PHE A 57 -6.09 -8.71 -5.40
CA PHE A 57 -4.70 -9.17 -5.27
C PHE A 57 -3.70 -8.02 -5.25
N ASP A 58 -2.46 -8.32 -4.81
CA ASP A 58 -1.33 -7.39 -4.62
C ASP A 58 -1.59 -6.34 -3.51
N SER A 59 -2.57 -5.46 -3.74
CA SER A 59 -2.94 -4.36 -2.87
C SER A 59 -4.38 -4.55 -2.39
N GLY A 60 -4.63 -4.44 -1.07
CA GLY A 60 -5.97 -4.68 -0.53
C GLY A 60 -6.80 -3.39 -0.39
N LEU A 61 -8.12 -3.52 -0.47
CA LEU A 61 -9.08 -2.44 -0.18
C LEU A 61 -9.13 -2.11 1.32
N ALA A 62 -9.72 -0.97 1.68
CA ALA A 62 -9.97 -0.62 3.08
C ALA A 62 -11.19 -1.35 3.67
N ASP A 63 -12.18 -1.67 2.85
CA ASP A 63 -13.30 -2.54 3.20
C ASP A 63 -12.99 -3.97 2.76
N GLU A 64 -13.08 -4.93 3.70
CA GLU A 64 -12.81 -6.35 3.45
C GLU A 64 -14.07 -7.17 3.18
N THR A 65 -15.25 -6.55 3.16
CA THR A 65 -16.54 -7.23 2.99
C THR A 65 -17.05 -7.23 1.55
N SER A 66 -16.48 -6.41 0.67
CA SER A 66 -16.92 -6.22 -0.72
C SER A 66 -16.36 -7.23 -1.72
N TYR A 67 -15.33 -8.00 -1.37
CA TYR A 67 -14.67 -8.99 -2.23
C TYR A 67 -14.70 -10.40 -1.61
N VAL A 68 -14.51 -11.44 -2.44
CA VAL A 68 -14.60 -12.85 -1.99
C VAL A 68 -13.28 -13.43 -1.47
N SER A 69 -12.15 -12.87 -1.92
CA SER A 69 -10.83 -13.29 -1.46
C SER A 69 -9.80 -12.18 -1.71
N TYR A 70 -8.75 -12.15 -0.88
CA TYR A 70 -7.58 -11.30 -1.04
C TYR A 70 -6.30 -12.13 -1.08
N VAL A 71 -5.49 -11.95 -2.13
CA VAL A 71 -4.22 -12.65 -2.32
C VAL A 71 -3.08 -11.66 -2.44
N ALA A 72 -2.18 -11.64 -1.46
CA ALA A 72 -0.98 -10.81 -1.53
C ALA A 72 0.19 -11.42 -0.80
N THR A 73 1.39 -10.96 -1.15
CA THR A 73 2.62 -11.25 -0.42
C THR A 73 2.54 -10.70 1.00
N ASP A 74 3.06 -11.47 1.97
CA ASP A 74 3.25 -11.00 3.34
C ASP A 74 4.40 -9.98 3.41
N ASN A 75 4.06 -8.75 3.03
CA ASN A 75 4.97 -7.61 3.03
C ASN A 75 5.43 -7.25 4.45
N TYR A 76 4.70 -7.62 5.50
CA TYR A 76 5.14 -7.44 6.87
C TYR A 76 6.31 -8.36 7.19
N LYS A 77 6.17 -9.66 6.92
CA LYS A 77 7.26 -10.64 7.07
C LYS A 77 8.46 -10.26 6.20
N GLY A 78 8.22 -9.80 4.97
CA GLY A 78 9.27 -9.23 4.11
C GLY A 78 10.03 -8.07 4.77
N GLY A 79 9.30 -7.10 5.33
CA GLY A 79 9.90 -5.98 6.06
C GLY A 79 10.64 -6.38 7.34
N VAL A 80 10.17 -7.41 8.05
CA VAL A 80 10.84 -7.97 9.22
C VAL A 80 12.16 -8.63 8.82
N MET A 81 12.15 -9.50 7.81
CA MET A 81 13.36 -10.16 7.30
C MET A 81 14.40 -9.14 6.81
N ALA A 82 13.96 -8.11 6.09
CA ALA A 82 14.84 -7.04 5.63
C ALA A 82 15.49 -6.28 6.80
N ALA A 83 14.73 -5.96 7.85
CA ALA A 83 15.27 -5.28 9.02
C ALA A 83 16.18 -6.17 9.87
N GLN A 84 15.85 -7.46 10.03
CA GLN A 84 16.71 -8.43 10.71
C GLN A 84 18.05 -8.57 9.99
N ARG A 85 18.03 -8.70 8.66
CA ARG A 85 19.24 -8.78 7.85
C ARG A 85 20.08 -7.51 7.95
N MET A 86 19.43 -6.35 7.94
CA MET A 86 20.10 -5.06 8.09
C MET A 86 20.74 -4.90 9.48
N ALA A 87 20.06 -5.33 10.54
CA ALA A 87 20.60 -5.32 11.89
C ALA A 87 21.85 -6.23 12.02
N GLN A 88 21.87 -7.37 11.34
CA GLN A 88 23.05 -8.24 11.28
C GLN A 88 24.23 -7.59 10.54
N ILE A 89 23.98 -6.93 9.41
CA ILE A 89 25.04 -6.29 8.60
C ILE A 89 25.65 -5.10 9.34
N LEU A 90 24.86 -4.40 10.14
CA LEU A 90 25.25 -3.22 10.89
C LEU A 90 25.77 -3.53 12.31
N ASP A 91 25.86 -4.81 12.69
CA ASP A 91 26.18 -5.23 14.07
C ASP A 91 25.31 -4.49 15.12
N GLY A 92 24.04 -4.27 14.79
CA GLY A 92 23.08 -3.54 15.61
C GLY A 92 23.26 -2.02 15.67
N THR A 93 24.25 -1.42 14.99
CA THR A 93 24.54 0.02 15.06
C THR A 93 24.75 0.66 13.68
N GLY A 94 24.03 1.76 13.40
CA GLY A 94 24.22 2.48 12.15
C GLY A 94 23.04 3.36 11.76
N ASN A 95 23.28 4.26 10.80
CA ASN A 95 22.24 5.12 10.26
C ASN A 95 21.57 4.43 9.07
N VAL A 96 20.23 4.39 9.06
CA VAL A 96 19.44 3.78 7.99
C VAL A 96 18.47 4.82 7.42
N ILE A 97 18.45 4.94 6.10
CA ILE A 97 17.48 5.77 5.37
C ILE A 97 16.48 4.85 4.67
N MET A 98 15.18 5.12 4.85
CA MET A 98 14.10 4.43 4.14
C MET A 98 13.57 5.33 3.02
N LEU A 99 13.96 5.02 1.79
CA LEU A 99 13.44 5.69 0.59
C LEU A 99 12.16 4.99 0.13
N ARG A 100 11.13 5.77 -0.20
CA ARG A 100 9.82 5.26 -0.64
C ARG A 100 9.45 5.89 -1.97
N TYR A 101 8.93 5.08 -2.89
CA TYR A 101 8.46 5.53 -4.20
C TYR A 101 7.18 6.38 -4.10
N GLN A 102 6.21 5.97 -3.26
CA GLN A 102 4.97 6.73 -3.04
C GLN A 102 4.52 6.69 -1.57
N ALA A 103 4.22 7.85 -1.00
CA ALA A 103 3.77 8.00 0.38
C ALA A 103 2.27 7.68 0.52
N GLY A 104 1.87 6.41 0.35
CA GLY A 104 0.46 6.03 0.50
C GLY A 104 0.17 4.53 0.36
N ALA A 105 0.96 3.83 -0.46
CA ALA A 105 0.75 2.40 -0.74
C ALA A 105 0.86 1.50 0.52
N ARG A 106 -0.06 0.52 0.62
CA ARG A 106 -0.22 -0.38 1.78
C ARG A 106 0.92 -1.40 1.93
N ALA A 107 1.43 -1.93 0.83
CA ALA A 107 2.56 -2.86 0.82
C ALA A 107 3.84 -2.21 1.41
N PRO A 108 4.29 -1.02 0.96
CA PRO A 108 5.38 -0.29 1.61
C PRO A 108 5.10 0.10 3.07
N ARG A 109 3.82 0.35 3.42
CA ARG A 109 3.43 0.73 4.80
C ARG A 109 3.53 -0.43 5.79
N THR A 110 3.17 -1.64 5.39
CA THR A 110 3.26 -2.85 6.22
C THR A 110 4.69 -3.32 6.36
N ALA A 111 5.47 -3.27 5.27
CA ALA A 111 6.92 -3.47 5.30
C ALA A 111 7.61 -2.51 6.28
N ARG A 112 7.28 -1.20 6.23
CA ARG A 112 7.78 -0.21 7.19
C ARG A 112 7.42 -0.54 8.64
N ARG A 113 6.20 -1.02 8.91
CA ARG A 113 5.81 -1.41 10.28
C ARG A 113 6.62 -2.61 10.77
N GLY A 114 6.87 -3.59 9.91
CA GLY A 114 7.76 -4.72 10.19
C GLY A 114 9.18 -4.25 10.49
N SER A 115 9.74 -3.41 9.62
CA SER A 115 11.10 -2.89 9.76
C SER A 115 11.27 -1.94 10.94
N SER A 116 10.29 -1.10 11.25
CA SER A 116 10.36 -0.14 12.36
C SER A 116 10.20 -0.80 13.73
N LYS A 117 9.48 -1.92 13.83
CA LYS A 117 9.32 -2.68 15.10
C LYS A 117 10.57 -3.51 15.44
N HIS A 118 11.34 -3.91 14.43
CA HIS A 118 12.55 -4.73 14.58
C HIS A 118 13.83 -3.97 14.19
N SER A 119 13.72 -2.67 13.99
CA SER A 119 14.87 -1.78 13.84
C SER A 119 15.61 -1.73 15.19
N PRO A 120 16.95 -1.60 15.21
CA PRO A 120 17.75 -1.48 16.43
C PRO A 120 17.37 -0.31 17.36
N ARG A 121 16.32 0.45 17.03
CA ARG A 121 15.61 1.43 17.88
C ARG A 121 15.25 0.96 19.29
N ASN A 122 15.14 -0.33 19.54
CA ASN A 122 14.92 -0.87 20.89
C ASN A 122 16.23 -1.10 21.68
N SER A 123 17.37 -0.66 21.16
CA SER A 123 18.65 -0.61 21.85
C SER A 123 18.93 0.83 22.30
N PRO A 124 19.37 1.08 23.54
CA PRO A 124 19.63 2.43 24.04
C PRO A 124 20.83 3.02 23.29
N GLY A 125 20.60 3.84 22.25
CA GLY A 125 21.68 4.51 21.52
C GLY A 125 21.38 5.00 20.09
N SER A 126 20.32 4.52 19.42
CA SER A 126 20.08 4.91 18.03
C SER A 126 19.34 6.26 17.90
N ARG A 127 19.93 7.26 17.22
CA ARG A 127 19.23 8.49 16.80
C ARG A 127 18.68 8.33 15.38
N PHE A 128 17.43 8.73 15.19
CA PHE A 128 16.80 8.76 13.88
C PHE A 128 16.57 10.21 13.45
N SER A 129 17.24 10.65 12.38
CA SER A 129 16.93 11.94 11.77
C SER A 129 15.76 11.80 10.81
N ARG A 130 14.68 12.54 11.05
CA ARG A 130 13.64 12.78 10.06
C ARG A 130 14.07 13.99 9.23
N ARG A 131 14.19 13.85 7.92
CA ARG A 131 14.03 14.97 7.00
C ARG A 131 12.69 14.80 6.30
N THR A 132 11.71 15.60 6.69
CA THR A 132 10.53 15.88 5.87
C THR A 132 10.94 16.94 4.85
N ASN A 133 10.47 16.82 3.60
CA ASN A 133 10.52 17.91 2.62
C ASN A 133 9.43 18.95 2.95
N GLU A 134 9.44 19.47 4.19
CA GLU A 134 8.62 20.61 4.57
C GLU A 134 9.53 21.84 4.68
N PRO A 135 9.15 22.99 4.10
CA PRO A 135 9.88 24.22 4.30
C PRO A 135 9.89 24.58 5.79
N PRO A 136 10.99 25.17 6.31
CA PRO A 136 11.14 25.46 7.73
C PRO A 136 10.06 26.44 8.21
N PRO A 137 9.52 26.29 9.43
CA PRO A 137 8.58 27.24 9.99
C PRO A 137 9.25 28.60 10.18
N THR A 138 8.63 29.64 9.62
CA THR A 138 9.04 31.03 9.81
C THR A 138 8.95 31.41 11.29
N SER A 139 10.09 31.64 11.91
CA SER A 139 10.22 32.18 13.26
C SER A 139 9.79 33.65 13.26
N THR A 140 8.56 33.94 13.68
CA THR A 140 8.20 35.27 14.18
C THR A 140 8.54 35.34 15.66
N ARG A 141 9.60 36.09 16.00
CA ARG A 141 9.94 36.45 17.37
C ARG A 141 9.05 37.63 17.79
N PRO A 142 8.28 37.57 18.89
CA PRO A 142 7.58 38.76 19.37
C PRO A 142 8.60 39.73 19.98
N SER A 143 8.44 41.01 19.62
CA SER A 143 9.07 42.19 20.22
C SER A 143 8.53 42.47 21.62
#